data_AF-A0A3A5SG55-F1
#
_entry.id   AF-A0A3A5SG55-F1
#
_cell.length_a   1.000
_cell.length_b   1.000
_cell.length_c   1.000
_cell.angle_alpha   90.00
_cell.angle_beta   90.00
_cell.angle_gamma   90.00
#
_symmetry.space_group_name_H-M   'P 1'
#
loop_
_entity.id
_entity.type
_entity.pdbx_description
1 polymer ?
#
loop_
_entity_poly.entity_id
_entity_poly.type
_entity_poly.pdbx_seq_one_letter_code
_entity_poly.pdbx_strand_id
1 'polypeptide(L)' 'MNERTIQIDVIGKIEGTQFMKCKLYTNENIVIIMMNEFDYERLKEEGIFIRDGKSRDSAGVLNTTNTFIEKN' A
#
# COMPACT_ATOMS: atom_id res chain seq x y z
N MET A 1 0.74 -20.07 17.44
CA MET A 1 -0.02 -19.75 16.21
C MET A 1 0.76 -18.66 15.51
N ASN A 2 1.04 -18.79 14.21
CA ASN A 2 1.86 -17.81 13.51
C ASN A 2 1.03 -16.53 13.31
N GLU A 3 1.54 -15.39 13.78
CA GLU A 3 0.94 -14.08 13.55
C GLU A 3 0.90 -13.80 12.04
N ARG A 4 -0.25 -13.35 11.50
CA ARG A 4 -0.34 -12.92 10.11
C ARG A 4 -0.12 -11.42 10.03
N THR A 5 0.78 -10.99 9.15
CA THR A 5 1.11 -9.58 8.96
C THR A 5 0.75 -9.12 7.55
N ILE A 6 0.24 -7.90 7.41
CA ILE A 6 0.05 -7.25 6.11
C ILE A 6 0.59 -5.83 6.09
N GLN A 7 1.20 -5.41 4.98
CA GLN A 7 1.54 -4.02 4.69
C GLN A 7 1.35 -3.75 3.21
N ILE A 8 0.88 -2.55 2.87
CA ILE A 8 0.73 -2.11 1.48
C ILE A 8 1.66 -0.93 1.21
N ASP A 9 2.54 -1.12 0.23
CA ASP A 9 3.31 -0.02 -0.37
C ASP A 9 2.68 0.36 -1.71
N VAL A 10 2.23 1.59 -1.82
CA VAL A 10 1.74 2.17 -3.07
C VAL A 10 2.96 2.65 -3.85
N ILE A 11 3.24 2.02 -4.99
CA ILE A 11 4.30 2.45 -5.89
C ILE A 11 3.80 3.66 -6.68
N GLY A 12 2.58 3.64 -7.20
CA GLY A 12 1.99 4.81 -7.87
C GLY A 12 1.09 4.43 -9.02
N LYS A 13 0.54 5.45 -9.69
CA LYS A 13 -0.40 5.27 -10.79
C LYS A 13 0.26 4.58 -11.99
N ILE A 14 -0.46 3.63 -12.55
CA ILE A 14 -0.11 3.01 -13.83
C ILE A 14 -0.66 3.92 -14.93
N GLU A 15 0.22 4.45 -15.76
CA GLU A 15 -0.10 5.39 -16.83
C GLU A 15 -1.19 4.84 -17.77
N GLY A 16 -2.15 5.69 -18.14
CA GLY A 16 -3.28 5.32 -19.00
C GLY A 16 -4.35 4.44 -18.32
N THR A 17 -4.28 4.22 -17.00
CA THR A 17 -5.26 3.40 -16.27
C THR A 17 -5.81 4.11 -15.03
N GLN A 18 -6.87 3.53 -14.46
CA GLN A 18 -7.45 3.91 -13.17
C GLN A 18 -6.79 3.19 -11.98
N PHE A 19 -5.63 2.55 -12.17
CA PHE A 19 -5.04 1.67 -11.16
C PHE A 19 -3.73 2.22 -10.59
N MET A 20 -3.58 2.02 -9.30
CA MET A 20 -2.36 2.21 -8.53
C MET A 20 -1.65 0.86 -8.40
N LYS A 21 -0.39 0.80 -8.84
CA LYS A 21 0.48 -0.36 -8.61
C LYS A 21 0.90 -0.37 -7.15
N CYS A 22 0.66 -1.47 -6.46
CA CYS A 22 1.03 -1.64 -5.06
C CYS A 22 1.80 -2.95 -4.86
N LYS A 23 2.62 -2.98 -3.81
CA LYS A 23 3.18 -4.20 -3.25
C LYS A 23 2.41 -4.52 -1.98
N LEU A 24 1.83 -5.71 -1.92
CA LEU A 24 1.28 -6.27 -0.70
C LEU A 24 2.32 -7.20 -0.10
N TYR A 25 2.81 -6.82 1.07
CA TYR A 25 3.67 -7.63 1.90
C TYR A 25 2.76 -8.47 2.80
N THR A 26 2.93 -9.78 2.74
CA THR A 26 2.44 -10.72 3.76
C THR A 26 3.65 -11.36 4.42
N ASN A 27 3.48 -12.06 5.55
CA ASN A 27 4.55 -12.67 6.37
C ASN A 27 5.92 -12.83 5.70
N GLU A 28 6.03 -13.68 4.67
CA GLU A 28 7.27 -13.95 3.94
C GLU A 28 7.18 -13.64 2.43
N ASN A 29 6.05 -13.12 1.96
CA ASN A 29 5.78 -12.96 0.52
C ASN A 29 5.47 -11.53 0.15
N ILE A 30 5.89 -11.17 -1.06
CA ILE A 30 5.55 -9.90 -1.69
C ILE A 30 4.78 -10.22 -2.96
N VAL A 31 3.56 -9.69 -3.08
CA VAL A 31 2.75 -9.81 -4.29
C VAL A 31 2.44 -8.42 -4.85
N ILE A 32 2.35 -8.32 -6.17
CA ILE A 32 1.91 -7.09 -6.82
C ILE A 32 0.38 -7.13 -6.91
N ILE A 33 -0.25 -6.09 -6.36
CA ILE A 33 -1.69 -5.88 -6.48
C ILE A 33 -1.97 -4.55 -7.18
N MET A 34 -3.15 -4.45 -7.76
CA MET A 34 -3.67 -3.21 -8.33
C MET A 34 -4.81 -2.73 -7.45
N MET A 35 -4.77 -1.46 -7.06
CA MET A 35 -5.82 -0.78 -6.30
C MET A 35 -6.43 0.29 -7.19
N ASN A 36 -7.74 0.48 -7.20
CA ASN A 36 -8.33 1.59 -7.95
C ASN A 36 -7.80 2.93 -7.40
N GLU A 37 -7.55 3.91 -8.26
CA GLU A 37 -7.14 5.25 -7.86
C GLU A 37 -8.16 5.90 -6.91
N PHE A 38 -9.45 5.66 -7.12
CA PHE A 38 -10.50 6.11 -6.22
C PHE A 38 -10.34 5.50 -4.81
N ASP A 39 -10.10 4.19 -4.72
CA ASP A 39 -9.92 3.51 -3.43
C ASP A 39 -8.64 3.99 -2.74
N TYR A 40 -7.56 4.23 -3.49
CA TYR A 40 -6.33 4.81 -2.97
C TYR A 40 -6.56 6.18 -2.33
N GLU A 41 -7.24 7.08 -3.04
CA GLU A 41 -7.55 8.42 -2.53
C GLU A 41 -8.43 8.33 -1.28
N ARG A 42 -9.44 7.44 -1.29
CA ARG A 42 -10.29 7.21 -0.13
C ARG A 42 -9.52 6.72 1.10
N LEU A 43 -8.63 5.73 0.94
CA LEU A 43 -7.80 5.21 2.03
C LEU A 43 -6.79 6.25 2.54
N LYS A 44 -6.33 7.16 1.67
CA LYS A 44 -5.50 8.30 2.07
C LYS A 44 -6.27 9.29 2.93
N GLU A 45 -7.51 9.62 2.57
CA GLU A 45 -8.40 10.46 3.38
C GLU A 45 -8.70 9.85 4.75
N GLU A 46 -8.84 8.53 4.82
CA GLU A 46 -9.07 7.79 6.07
C GLU A 46 -7.81 7.65 6.95
N GLY A 47 -6.66 8.13 6.48
CA GLY A 47 -5.41 8.11 7.25
C GLY A 47 -4.78 6.72 7.39
N ILE A 48 -5.09 5.80 6.48
CA ILE A 48 -4.54 4.43 6.47
C ILE A 48 -3.04 4.44 6.12
N PHE A 49 -2.61 5.39 5.29
CA PHE A 49 -1.21 5.56 4.92
C PHE A 49 -0.49 6.52 5.88
N ILE A 50 0.77 6.22 6.17
CA ILE A 50 1.61 7.04 7.06
C ILE A 50 2.32 8.21 6.35
N ARG A 51 2.06 8.39 5.05
CA ARG A 51 2.69 9.40 4.18
C ARG A 51 1.62 10.19 3.41
N ASP A 52 1.99 11.37 2.93
CA ASP A 52 1.08 12.34 2.29
C ASP A 52 0.80 12.09 0.80
N GLY A 53 1.47 11.11 0.18
CA GLY A 53 1.32 10.76 -1.22
C GLY A 53 1.85 11.80 -2.21
N LYS A 54 2.64 12.80 -1.77
CA LYS A 54 3.17 13.85 -2.65
C LYS A 54 4.57 13.57 -3.16
N SER A 55 5.34 12.78 -2.41
CA SER A 55 6.74 12.47 -2.71
C SER A 55 7.01 10.98 -2.61
N ARG A 56 8.05 10.52 -3.30
CA ARG A 56 8.53 9.14 -3.20
C ARG A 56 9.71 9.06 -2.26
N ASP A 57 9.83 7.96 -1.53
CA ASP A 57 11.05 7.69 -0.77
C ASP A 57 12.16 7.16 -1.68
N SER A 58 13.31 6.82 -1.09
CA SER A 58 14.45 6.23 -1.79
C SER A 58 14.16 4.87 -2.42
N ALA A 59 13.11 4.16 -1.98
CA ALA A 59 12.66 2.90 -2.57
C ALA A 59 11.61 3.10 -3.69
N GLY A 60 11.28 4.36 -4.01
CA GLY A 60 10.29 4.71 -5.03
C GLY A 60 8.84 4.53 -4.57
N VAL A 61 8.58 4.33 -3.27
CA VAL A 61 7.24 4.17 -2.71
C VAL A 61 6.61 5.55 -2.49
N LEU A 62 5.37 5.72 -2.94
CA LEU A 62 4.58 6.94 -2.81
C LEU A 62 3.92 7.04 -1.42
N ASN A 63 3.28 5.95 -0.99
CA ASN A 63 2.64 5.82 0.32
C ASN A 63 2.86 4.41 0.86
N THR A 64 2.88 4.28 2.18
CA THR A 64 2.95 2.98 2.85
C THR A 64 1.95 2.96 4.01
N THR A 65 1.40 1.79 4.32
CA THR A 65 0.61 1.58 5.53
C THR A 65 1.52 1.24 6.70
N ASN A 66 0.98 1.26 7.92
CA ASN A 66 1.60 0.48 8.99
C ASN A 66 1.57 -1.01 8.63
N THR A 67 2.44 -1.81 9.25
CA THR A 67 2.29 -3.25 9.28
C THR A 67 1.13 -3.60 10.21
N PHE A 68 0.05 -4.14 9.67
CA PHE A 68 -1.05 -4.67 10.45
C PHE A 68 -0.70 -6.09 10.89
N ILE A 69 -0.99 -6.42 12.14
CA ILE A 69 -0.75 -7.73 12.73
C ILE A 69 -2.10 -8.27 13.17
N GLU A 70 -2.50 -9.41 12.63
CA GLU A 70 -3.67 -10.14 13.10
C GLU A 70 -3.37 -10.67 14.51
N LYS A 71 -4.08 -10.13 15.50
CA LYS A 71 -4.06 -10.64 16.87
C LYS A 71 -5.19 -11.65 17.02
N ASN A 72 -4.87 -12.85 17.51
CA ASN A 72 -5.87 -13.84 17.91
C ASN A 72 -6.56 -13.43 19.21
#